data_AF-A0A328SAF9-F1
#
_entry.id   AF-A0A328SAF9-F1
#
_cell.length_a   1.000
_cell.length_b   1.000
_cell.length_c   1.000
_cell.angle_alpha   90.00
_cell.angle_beta   90.00
_cell.angle_gamma   90.00
#
_symmetry.space_group_name_H-M   'P 1'
#
loop_
_entity.id
_entity.type
_entity.pdbx_description
1 polymer ?
#
loop_
_entity_poly.entity_id
_entity_poly.type
_entity_poly.pdbx_seq_one_letter_code
_entity_poly.pdbx_strand_id
1 'polypeptide(L)'
;MFKLVTSNIGAFKSSFGAIGNIVNEAQLEIDEDGLRLNAIDSSHVTFIHMELREDSFDVFESTKPEKISFDCDEFLKVIKRANKDSIMELSVEGNNLVVKFEGATDKTFKIRLMDIENDIPDVPTIDFPTKIGIQTSLVKEIVSDIDNFSQKLQLHVDGDVAKFTAFGDYCDAEIEWVHGQKNINEEYDSVYDLSKIKEMLKADKFARECYLSYGNDMPLLLEMVNYDESEKLGFMLAPRIEEQ
;
A
#
# COMPACT_ATOMS: atom_id res chain seq x y z
N MET A 1 -5.39 -20.84 -16.09
CA MET A 1 -6.53 -20.53 -15.20
C MET A 1 -5.98 -20.49 -13.80
N PHE A 2 -6.20 -19.39 -13.09
CA PHE A 2 -5.83 -19.29 -11.68
C PHE A 2 -7.04 -19.44 -10.75
N LYS A 3 -6.76 -19.90 -9.53
CA LYS A 3 -7.67 -19.87 -8.39
C LYS A 3 -6.85 -19.52 -7.15
N LEU A 4 -7.32 -18.55 -6.38
CA LEU A 4 -6.74 -18.19 -5.09
C LEU A 4 -7.84 -18.14 -4.02
N VAL A 5 -7.53 -18.63 -2.83
CA VAL A 5 -8.43 -18.64 -1.67
C VAL A 5 -7.69 -18.05 -0.48
N THR A 6 -8.34 -17.12 0.24
CA THR A 6 -7.78 -16.53 1.45
C THR A 6 -8.82 -16.28 2.52
N SER A 7 -8.45 -16.63 3.75
CA SER A 7 -9.12 -16.31 5.00
C SER A 7 -8.62 -14.99 5.60
N ASN A 8 -7.47 -14.46 5.15
CA ASN A 8 -6.94 -13.17 5.55
C ASN A 8 -7.63 -12.00 4.79
N ILE A 9 -8.95 -11.96 4.86
CA ILE A 9 -9.77 -10.94 4.19
C ILE A 9 -9.48 -9.54 4.74
N GLY A 10 -9.13 -9.42 6.01
CA GLY A 10 -8.85 -8.14 6.66
C GLY A 10 -7.73 -7.37 5.96
N ALA A 11 -6.58 -8.02 5.78
CA ALA A 11 -5.43 -7.46 5.08
C ALA A 11 -5.79 -7.16 3.63
N PHE A 12 -6.34 -8.13 2.90
CA PHE A 12 -6.69 -8.00 1.48
C PHE A 12 -7.63 -6.80 1.23
N LYS A 13 -8.70 -6.65 2.04
CA LYS A 13 -9.63 -5.51 1.95
C LYS A 13 -8.94 -4.18 2.19
N SER A 14 -8.03 -4.12 3.17
CA SER A 14 -7.32 -2.89 3.53
C SER A 14 -6.39 -2.46 2.41
N SER A 15 -5.63 -3.39 1.83
CA SER A 15 -4.66 -3.11 0.78
C SER A 15 -5.32 -2.61 -0.48
N PHE A 16 -6.31 -3.34 -1.01
CA PHE A 16 -7.06 -2.86 -2.18
C PHE A 16 -7.86 -1.58 -1.86
N GLY A 17 -8.27 -1.42 -0.59
CA GLY A 17 -8.85 -0.19 -0.05
C GLY A 17 -7.94 1.03 -0.21
N ALA A 18 -6.65 0.90 0.06
CA ALA A 18 -5.65 1.95 -0.17
C ALA A 18 -5.36 2.14 -1.66
N ILE A 19 -5.08 1.04 -2.37
CA ILE A 19 -4.76 1.04 -3.81
C ILE A 19 -5.84 1.76 -4.61
N GLY A 20 -7.12 1.41 -4.42
CA GLY A 20 -8.21 1.99 -5.20
C GLY A 20 -8.52 3.46 -4.90
N ASN A 21 -7.96 4.06 -3.85
CA ASN A 21 -8.03 5.52 -3.68
C ASN A 21 -6.87 6.26 -4.34
N ILE A 22 -5.82 5.53 -4.76
CA ILE A 22 -4.63 6.09 -5.40
C ILE A 22 -4.73 5.90 -6.92
N VAL A 23 -5.24 4.74 -7.38
CA VAL A 23 -5.38 4.39 -8.80
C VAL A 23 -6.81 3.95 -9.14
N ASN A 24 -7.31 4.39 -10.29
CA ASN A 24 -8.65 4.03 -10.78
C ASN A 24 -8.69 2.63 -11.40
N GLU A 25 -7.58 2.22 -12.00
CA GLU A 25 -7.44 0.97 -12.72
C GLU A 25 -6.20 0.25 -12.20
N ALA A 26 -6.29 -1.07 -12.10
CA ALA A 26 -5.18 -1.90 -11.68
C ALA A 26 -5.06 -3.13 -12.58
N GLN A 27 -3.82 -3.59 -12.76
CA GLN A 27 -3.51 -4.86 -13.39
C GLN A 27 -2.85 -5.77 -12.35
N LEU A 28 -3.35 -7.01 -12.24
CA LEU A 28 -2.72 -8.07 -11.46
C LEU A 28 -1.98 -9.01 -12.41
N GLU A 29 -0.74 -9.31 -12.07
CA GLU A 29 0.00 -10.44 -12.62
C GLU A 29 -0.12 -11.61 -11.67
N ILE A 30 -0.55 -12.77 -12.18
CA ILE A 30 -0.66 -14.01 -11.42
C ILE A 30 0.15 -15.07 -12.15
N ASP A 31 1.12 -15.66 -11.48
CA ASP A 31 1.93 -16.78 -11.99
C ASP A 31 2.10 -17.84 -10.89
N GLU A 32 3.08 -18.74 -11.01
CA GLU A 32 3.32 -19.79 -10.01
C GLU A 32 3.92 -19.27 -8.70
N ASP A 33 4.56 -18.09 -8.70
CA ASP A 33 5.17 -17.53 -7.50
C ASP A 33 4.14 -16.80 -6.63
N GLY A 34 3.07 -16.28 -7.24
CA GLY A 34 2.05 -15.55 -6.52
C GLY A 34 1.31 -14.51 -7.36
N LEU A 35 0.92 -13.43 -6.68
CA LEU A 35 0.19 -12.29 -7.23
C LEU A 35 1.00 -11.01 -7.05
N ARG A 36 1.15 -10.24 -8.12
CA ARG A 36 1.87 -8.95 -8.13
C ARG A 36 1.01 -7.84 -8.73
N LEU A 37 1.18 -6.63 -8.21
CA LEU A 37 0.55 -5.40 -8.74
C LEU A 37 1.56 -4.27 -8.66
N ASN A 38 1.86 -3.67 -9.81
CA ASN A 38 2.57 -2.39 -9.87
C ASN A 38 1.66 -1.37 -10.53
N ALA A 39 1.56 -0.19 -9.93
CA ALA A 39 0.75 0.88 -10.47
C ALA A 39 1.35 2.24 -10.13
N ILE A 40 1.09 3.22 -10.98
CA ILE A 40 1.43 4.61 -10.73
C ILE A 40 0.15 5.44 -10.81
N ASP A 41 0.00 6.39 -9.89
CA ASP A 41 -1.16 7.28 -9.92
C ASP A 41 -1.14 8.21 -11.13
N SER A 42 -2.30 8.78 -11.48
CA SER A 42 -2.44 9.64 -12.65
C SER A 42 -1.61 10.92 -12.58
N SER A 43 -1.16 11.30 -11.38
CA SER A 43 -0.24 12.43 -11.19
C SER A 43 1.23 12.06 -11.33
N HIS A 44 1.56 10.76 -11.45
CA HIS A 44 2.93 10.24 -11.47
C HIS A 44 3.76 10.56 -10.23
N VAL A 45 3.11 10.76 -9.08
CA VAL A 45 3.73 11.13 -7.80
C VAL A 45 3.75 9.96 -6.84
N THR A 46 2.81 9.01 -6.97
CA THR A 46 2.72 7.82 -6.09
C THR A 46 2.84 6.55 -6.91
N PHE A 47 3.83 5.73 -6.56
CA PHE A 47 4.00 4.38 -7.08
C PHE A 47 3.57 3.36 -6.02
N ILE A 48 2.91 2.29 -6.46
CA ILE A 48 2.45 1.18 -5.64
C ILE A 48 3.14 -0.09 -6.13
N HIS A 49 3.63 -0.88 -5.19
CA HIS A 49 4.09 -2.23 -5.43
C HIS A 49 3.47 -3.17 -4.40
N MET A 50 2.76 -4.19 -4.86
CA MET A 50 2.26 -5.28 -4.03
C MET A 50 2.82 -6.60 -4.57
N GLU A 51 3.24 -7.45 -3.65
CA GLU A 51 3.64 -8.82 -3.91
C GLU A 51 3.06 -9.71 -2.81
N LEU A 52 2.27 -10.70 -3.21
CA LEU A 52 1.71 -11.74 -2.34
C LEU A 52 2.15 -13.08 -2.89
N ARG A 53 3.05 -13.77 -2.20
CA ARG A 53 3.57 -15.08 -2.62
C ARG A 53 2.49 -16.16 -2.49
N GLU A 54 2.64 -17.28 -3.19
CA GLU A 54 1.66 -18.37 -3.19
C GLU A 54 1.33 -18.88 -1.76
N ASP A 55 2.30 -18.85 -0.86
CA ASP A 55 2.19 -19.27 0.54
C ASP A 55 1.42 -18.27 1.43
N SER A 56 1.07 -17.10 0.89
CA SER A 56 0.17 -16.11 1.53
C SER A 56 -1.31 -16.50 1.43
N PHE A 57 -1.64 -17.52 0.62
CA PHE A 57 -3.00 -17.96 0.36
C PHE A 57 -3.28 -19.34 0.97
N ASP A 58 -4.53 -19.58 1.40
CA ASP A 58 -4.96 -20.90 1.88
C ASP A 58 -4.95 -21.94 0.75
N VAL A 59 -5.27 -21.49 -0.47
CA VAL A 59 -5.16 -22.26 -1.71
C VAL A 59 -4.65 -21.32 -2.77
N PHE A 60 -3.60 -21.73 -3.48
CA PHE A 60 -3.10 -21.03 -4.66
C PHE A 60 -2.88 -22.05 -5.78
N GLU A 61 -3.54 -21.83 -6.90
CA GLU A 61 -3.40 -22.64 -8.11
C GLU A 61 -3.21 -21.69 -9.29
N SER A 62 -2.05 -21.76 -9.95
CA SER A 62 -1.79 -21.03 -11.18
C SER A 62 -1.17 -21.97 -12.19
N THR A 63 -1.89 -22.20 -13.29
CA THR A 63 -1.45 -23.15 -14.34
C THR A 63 -0.62 -22.48 -15.43
N LYS A 64 -0.78 -21.17 -15.60
CA LYS A 64 -0.08 -20.33 -16.58
C LYS A 64 -0.06 -18.89 -16.06
N PRO A 65 0.98 -18.11 -16.38
CA PRO A 65 0.97 -16.67 -16.13
C PRO A 65 -0.24 -16.00 -16.78
N GLU A 66 -0.96 -15.20 -16.00
CA GLU A 66 -2.16 -14.46 -16.41
C GLU A 66 -2.04 -13.01 -15.96
N LYS A 67 -2.53 -12.09 -16.81
CA LYS A 67 -2.68 -10.68 -16.49
C LYS A 67 -4.16 -10.34 -16.53
N ILE A 68 -4.66 -9.73 -15.47
CA ILE A 68 -6.05 -9.27 -15.41
C ILE A 68 -6.11 -7.81 -15.04
N SER A 69 -6.87 -7.03 -15.81
CA SER A 69 -7.10 -5.62 -15.52
C SER A 69 -8.54 -5.39 -15.11
N PHE A 70 -8.76 -4.54 -14.11
CA PHE A 70 -10.10 -4.21 -13.61
C PHE A 70 -10.17 -2.79 -13.07
N ASP A 71 -11.39 -2.29 -13.02
CA ASP A 71 -11.73 -1.02 -12.38
C ASP A 71 -11.69 -1.21 -10.85
N CYS A 72 -10.86 -0.38 -10.19
CA CYS A 72 -10.65 -0.45 -8.74
C CYS A 72 -11.92 -0.12 -7.96
N ASP A 73 -12.75 0.80 -8.44
CA ASP A 73 -14.00 1.19 -7.77
C ASP A 73 -15.01 0.03 -7.77
N GLU A 74 -15.17 -0.67 -8.89
CA GLU A 74 -16.01 -1.86 -8.99
C GLU A 74 -15.48 -3.00 -8.13
N PHE A 75 -14.17 -3.23 -8.13
CA PHE A 75 -13.54 -4.21 -7.26
C PHE A 75 -13.77 -3.89 -5.78
N LEU A 76 -13.59 -2.62 -5.39
CA LEU A 76 -13.81 -2.16 -4.03
C LEU A 76 -15.26 -2.29 -3.58
N LYS A 77 -16.24 -2.04 -4.46
CA LYS A 77 -17.67 -2.26 -4.16
C LYS A 77 -17.91 -3.70 -3.73
N VAL A 78 -17.31 -4.66 -4.43
CA VAL A 78 -17.40 -6.11 -4.18
C VAL A 78 -16.64 -6.51 -2.91
N ILE A 79 -15.36 -6.17 -2.80
CA ILE A 79 -14.50 -6.55 -1.67
C ILE A 79 -15.03 -6.00 -0.34
N LYS A 80 -15.66 -4.81 -0.35
CA LYS A 80 -16.34 -4.25 0.85
C LYS A 80 -17.49 -5.13 1.36
N ARG A 81 -18.07 -6.03 0.55
CA ARG A 81 -19.17 -6.95 0.95
C ARG A 81 -18.72 -8.18 1.73
N ALA A 82 -17.41 -8.41 1.81
CA ALA A 82 -16.84 -9.50 2.60
C ALA A 82 -17.07 -9.23 4.10
N ASN A 83 -17.45 -10.28 4.83
CA ASN A 83 -17.57 -10.23 6.29
C ASN A 83 -16.18 -10.47 6.92
N LYS A 84 -16.05 -10.24 8.23
CA LYS A 84 -14.76 -10.43 8.92
C LYS A 84 -14.27 -11.88 8.85
N ASP A 85 -15.19 -12.82 9.01
CA ASP A 85 -14.89 -14.26 9.13
C ASP A 85 -15.23 -15.04 7.85
N SER A 86 -15.44 -14.36 6.71
CA SER A 86 -15.64 -15.06 5.45
C SER A 86 -14.33 -15.61 4.89
N ILE A 87 -14.43 -16.60 4.00
CA ILE A 87 -13.34 -17.03 3.12
C ILE A 87 -13.60 -16.41 1.75
N MET A 88 -12.57 -15.86 1.11
CA MET A 88 -12.67 -15.27 -0.22
C MET A 88 -11.99 -16.16 -1.25
N GLU A 89 -12.65 -16.41 -2.38
CA GLU A 89 -12.06 -17.02 -3.58
C GLU A 89 -12.01 -15.97 -4.71
N LEU A 90 -10.88 -15.85 -5.41
CA LEU A 90 -10.78 -15.17 -6.70
C LEU A 90 -10.42 -16.16 -7.80
N SER A 91 -11.07 -16.02 -8.95
CA SER A 91 -10.82 -16.80 -10.16
C SER A 91 -11.29 -16.05 -11.40
N VAL A 92 -11.01 -16.57 -12.60
CA VAL A 92 -11.48 -15.99 -13.86
C VAL A 92 -12.41 -16.96 -14.59
N GLU A 93 -13.57 -16.44 -15.02
CA GLU A 93 -14.53 -17.16 -15.87
C GLU A 93 -14.88 -16.32 -17.12
N GLY A 94 -14.33 -16.73 -18.27
CA GLY A 94 -14.47 -15.97 -19.50
C GLY A 94 -13.79 -14.61 -19.38
N ASN A 95 -14.55 -13.53 -19.55
CA ASN A 95 -14.06 -12.15 -19.39
C ASN A 95 -14.43 -11.52 -18.03
N ASN A 96 -14.59 -12.34 -16.99
CA ASN A 96 -14.95 -11.84 -15.66
C ASN A 96 -13.99 -12.33 -14.59
N LEU A 97 -13.56 -11.40 -13.73
CA LEU A 97 -13.05 -11.71 -12.41
C LEU A 97 -14.22 -12.13 -11.52
N VAL A 98 -14.19 -13.37 -11.06
CA VAL A 98 -15.18 -13.95 -10.16
C VAL A 98 -14.66 -13.83 -8.74
N VAL A 99 -15.45 -13.21 -7.88
CA VAL A 99 -15.18 -13.08 -6.44
C VAL A 99 -16.27 -13.80 -5.67
N LYS A 100 -15.89 -14.83 -4.91
CA LYS A 100 -16.81 -15.54 -4.02
C LYS A 100 -16.46 -15.29 -2.57
N PHE A 101 -17.48 -15.13 -1.74
CA PHE A 101 -17.35 -15.10 -0.29
C PHE A 101 -18.16 -16.23 0.31
N GLU A 102 -17.53 -17.08 1.10
CA GLU A 102 -18.17 -18.15 1.87
C GLU A 102 -18.27 -17.73 3.34
N GLY A 103 -19.39 -17.99 3.98
CA GLY A 103 -19.62 -17.61 5.38
C GLY A 103 -21.06 -17.87 5.81
N ALA A 104 -21.65 -16.95 6.57
CA ALA A 104 -23.07 -17.07 6.95
C ALA A 104 -24.03 -17.03 5.73
N THR A 105 -23.61 -16.37 4.65
CA THR A 105 -24.25 -16.42 3.34
C THR A 105 -23.19 -16.48 2.27
N ASP A 106 -23.41 -17.33 1.26
CA ASP A 106 -22.54 -17.43 0.10
C ASP A 106 -22.89 -16.32 -0.89
N LYS A 107 -21.87 -15.59 -1.33
CA LYS A 107 -22.03 -14.47 -2.27
C LYS A 107 -21.10 -14.71 -3.46
N THR A 108 -21.58 -14.47 -4.67
CA THR A 108 -20.78 -14.53 -5.89
C THR A 108 -20.97 -13.25 -6.68
N PHE A 109 -19.86 -12.62 -7.04
CA PHE A 109 -19.83 -11.42 -7.86
C PHE A 109 -18.99 -11.68 -9.10
N LYS A 110 -19.36 -11.06 -10.22
CA LYS A 110 -18.62 -11.13 -11.48
C LYS A 110 -18.33 -9.70 -11.94
N ILE A 111 -17.06 -9.34 -11.98
CA ILE A 111 -16.58 -8.03 -12.44
C ILE A 111 -16.04 -8.23 -13.84
N ARG A 112 -16.48 -7.41 -14.80
CA ARG A 112 -15.95 -7.48 -16.16
C ARG A 112 -14.50 -7.02 -16.17
N LEU A 113 -13.63 -7.80 -16.80
CA LEU A 113 -12.24 -7.43 -17.01
C LEU A 113 -12.12 -6.36 -18.10
N MET A 114 -11.10 -5.53 -17.98
CA MET A 114 -10.75 -4.49 -18.93
C MET A 114 -9.63 -4.97 -19.84
N ASP A 115 -9.68 -4.55 -21.09
CA ASP A 115 -8.59 -4.76 -22.04
C ASP A 115 -7.63 -3.56 -21.95
N ILE A 116 -6.63 -3.63 -21.06
CA ILE A 116 -5.57 -2.63 -20.93
C ILE A 116 -4.33 -3.15 -21.64
N GLU A 117 -3.85 -2.40 -22.64
CA GLU A 117 -2.63 -2.71 -23.39
C GLU A 117 -1.37 -2.02 -22.82
N ASN A 118 -1.51 -1.22 -21.76
CA ASN A 118 -0.37 -0.53 -21.15
C ASN A 118 0.60 -1.52 -20.48
N ASP A 119 1.89 -1.25 -20.63
CA ASP A 119 2.93 -1.97 -19.91
C ASP A 119 2.83 -1.69 -18.40
N ILE A 120 3.14 -2.72 -17.62
CA ILE A 120 3.24 -2.61 -16.16
C ILE A 120 4.52 -1.85 -15.85
N PRO A 121 4.46 -0.80 -15.00
CA PRO A 121 5.65 -0.06 -14.65
C PRO A 121 6.62 -0.93 -13.84
N ASP A 122 7.90 -0.81 -14.16
CA ASP A 122 8.98 -1.45 -13.40
C ASP A 122 9.04 -0.89 -11.97
N VAL A 123 9.41 -1.74 -11.02
CA VAL A 123 9.61 -1.35 -9.62
C VAL A 123 10.86 -0.47 -9.51
N PRO A 124 10.73 0.79 -9.05
CA PRO A 124 11.88 1.67 -8.90
C PRO A 124 12.82 1.17 -7.81
N THR A 125 14.11 1.08 -8.13
CA THR A 125 15.16 0.70 -7.17
C THR A 125 15.86 1.97 -6.69
N ILE A 126 15.72 2.30 -5.40
CA ILE A 126 16.31 3.47 -4.77
C ILE A 126 17.03 3.03 -3.49
N ASP A 127 18.30 3.40 -3.37
CA ASP A 127 19.09 3.19 -2.16
C ASP A 127 18.81 4.32 -1.18
N PHE A 128 17.97 4.05 -0.17
CA PHE A 128 17.66 5.03 0.87
C PHE A 128 18.71 5.03 1.99
N PRO A 129 19.11 6.21 2.49
CA PRO A 129 20.04 6.29 3.62
C PRO A 129 19.39 5.94 4.97
N THR A 130 18.05 5.96 5.04
CA THR A 130 17.29 5.65 6.25
C THR A 130 16.34 4.48 6.02
N LYS A 131 16.11 3.69 7.07
CA LYS A 131 15.02 2.72 7.16
C LYS A 131 14.56 2.64 8.61
N ILE A 132 13.40 3.22 8.90
CA ILE A 132 12.87 3.36 10.26
C ILE A 132 11.64 2.46 10.40
N GLY A 133 11.74 1.42 11.23
CA GLY A 133 10.62 0.52 11.56
C GLY A 133 9.74 1.10 12.66
N ILE A 134 8.43 1.19 12.41
CA ILE A 134 7.44 1.82 13.28
C ILE A 134 6.12 1.03 13.26
N GLN A 135 5.37 1.04 14.37
CA GLN A 135 4.03 0.45 14.37
C GLN A 135 3.11 1.23 13.43
N THR A 136 2.41 0.53 12.54
CA THR A 136 1.51 1.16 11.56
C THR A 136 0.45 2.03 12.23
N SER A 137 -0.04 1.61 13.39
CA SER A 137 -1.00 2.39 14.20
C SER A 137 -0.41 3.70 14.72
N LEU A 138 0.88 3.73 15.07
CA LEU A 138 1.53 4.93 15.57
C LEU A 138 1.75 5.95 14.45
N VAL A 139 2.20 5.53 13.25
CA VAL A 139 2.30 6.44 12.10
C VAL A 139 0.94 7.04 11.75
N LYS A 140 -0.12 6.22 11.82
CA LYS A 140 -1.49 6.66 11.54
C LYS A 140 -2.00 7.69 12.55
N GLU A 141 -1.68 7.51 13.83
CA GLU A 141 -1.96 8.49 14.89
C GLU A 141 -1.23 9.81 14.61
N ILE A 142 0.09 9.76 14.42
CA ILE A 142 0.93 10.92 14.12
C ILE A 142 0.42 11.69 12.89
N VAL A 143 0.17 10.99 11.78
CA VAL A 143 -0.35 11.59 10.55
C VAL A 143 -1.72 12.22 10.76
N SER A 144 -2.58 11.59 11.57
CA SER A 144 -3.90 12.14 11.90
C SER A 144 -3.81 13.41 12.75
N ASP A 145 -2.82 13.51 13.63
CA ASP A 145 -2.61 14.72 14.45
C ASP A 145 -2.13 15.87 13.57
N ILE A 146 -1.11 15.64 12.72
CA ILE A 146 -0.53 16.61 11.79
C ILE A 146 -1.55 17.13 10.75
N ASP A 147 -2.47 16.29 10.28
CA ASP A 147 -3.46 16.63 9.23
C ASP A 147 -4.43 17.74 9.62
N ASN A 148 -4.60 18.02 10.92
CA ASN A 148 -5.41 19.13 11.39
C ASN A 148 -4.76 20.50 11.14
N PHE A 149 -3.45 20.53 10.85
CA PHE A 149 -2.65 21.76 10.84
C PHE A 149 -2.04 22.06 9.46
N SER A 150 -1.69 21.05 8.67
CA SER A 150 -1.09 21.24 7.35
C SER A 150 -1.48 20.14 6.36
N GLN A 151 -1.41 20.46 5.06
CA GLN A 151 -1.48 19.48 3.97
C GLN A 151 -0.11 18.93 3.58
N LYS A 152 0.95 19.45 4.20
CA LYS A 152 2.32 18.98 4.04
C LYS A 152 2.80 18.34 5.33
N LEU A 153 3.62 17.32 5.22
CA LEU A 153 4.35 16.73 6.34
C LEU A 153 5.84 16.78 6.03
N GLN A 154 6.59 17.46 6.88
CA GLN A 154 8.04 17.36 6.90
C GLN A 154 8.44 16.18 7.77
N LEU A 155 9.22 15.27 7.20
CA LEU A 155 9.87 14.17 7.89
C LEU A 155 11.34 14.48 8.04
N HIS A 156 11.76 14.61 9.30
CA HIS A 156 13.14 14.86 9.66
C HIS A 156 13.65 13.74 10.55
N VAL A 157 14.89 13.31 10.38
CA VAL A 157 15.54 12.38 11.31
C VAL A 157 16.96 12.85 11.60
N ASP A 158 17.31 12.84 12.88
CA ASP A 158 18.67 13.09 13.39
C ASP A 158 18.98 12.00 14.44
N GLY A 159 19.94 11.13 14.11
CA GLY A 159 20.31 10.01 14.96
C GLY A 159 19.12 9.08 15.27
N ASP A 160 18.77 8.96 16.54
CA ASP A 160 17.68 8.10 17.04
C ASP A 160 16.31 8.80 17.15
N VAL A 161 16.22 10.07 16.74
CA VAL A 161 15.01 10.89 16.82
C VAL A 161 14.45 11.15 15.42
N ALA A 162 13.20 10.77 15.20
CA ALA A 162 12.41 11.17 14.05
C ALA A 162 11.42 12.27 14.47
N LYS A 163 11.26 13.29 13.62
CA LYS A 163 10.34 14.39 13.81
C LYS A 163 9.35 14.48 12.65
N PHE A 164 8.09 14.72 13.02
CA PHE A 164 6.98 14.90 12.11
C PHE A 164 6.44 16.31 12.30
N THR A 165 6.65 17.17 11.29
CA THR A 165 6.34 18.60 11.41
C THR A 165 5.30 19.03 10.40
N ALA A 166 4.31 19.78 10.87
CA ALA A 166 3.34 20.52 10.06
C ALA A 166 3.55 22.01 10.26
N PHE A 167 3.69 22.74 9.16
CA PHE A 167 3.60 24.20 9.14
C PHE A 167 2.21 24.61 8.67
N GLY A 168 1.47 25.29 9.53
CA GLY A 168 0.10 25.70 9.29
C GLY A 168 -0.05 27.22 9.34
N ASP A 169 -1.13 27.75 8.76
CA ASP A 169 -1.36 29.20 8.71
C ASP A 169 -1.51 29.85 10.11
N TYR A 170 -2.00 29.07 11.08
CA TYR A 170 -2.33 29.54 12.43
C TYR A 170 -1.64 28.76 13.55
N CYS A 171 -1.23 27.52 13.28
CA CYS A 171 -0.63 26.63 14.27
C CYS A 171 0.34 25.71 13.55
N ASP A 172 1.57 25.67 14.04
CA ASP A 172 2.54 24.64 13.70
C ASP A 172 2.40 23.48 14.69
N ALA A 173 2.77 22.29 14.25
CA ALA A 173 2.79 21.10 15.09
C ALA A 173 4.09 20.33 14.85
N GLU A 174 4.72 19.86 15.93
CA GLU A 174 5.90 19.01 15.91
C GLU A 174 5.64 17.81 16.83
N ILE A 175 5.86 16.62 16.30
CA ILE A 175 5.79 15.37 17.06
C ILE A 175 7.16 14.70 16.95
N GLU A 176 7.80 14.47 18.10
CA GLU A 176 9.08 13.76 18.19
C GLU A 176 8.87 12.31 18.63
N TRP A 177 9.59 11.40 17.99
CA TRP A 177 9.58 9.98 18.33
C TRP A 177 11.00 9.41 18.31
N VAL A 178 11.39 8.76 19.42
CA VAL A 178 12.67 8.05 19.54
C VAL A 178 12.51 6.64 18.99
N HIS A 179 13.10 6.35 17.83
CA HIS A 179 12.87 5.13 17.05
C HIS A 179 13.82 3.97 17.40
N GLY A 180 14.97 4.28 18.00
CA GLY A 180 15.92 3.28 18.50
C GLY A 180 16.76 2.57 17.43
N GLN A 181 16.66 2.95 16.15
CA GLN A 181 17.56 2.49 15.08
C GLN A 181 18.94 3.15 15.25
N LYS A 182 20.01 2.34 15.18
CA LYS A 182 21.38 2.79 15.45
C LYS A 182 22.22 3.06 14.20
N ASN A 183 21.66 2.76 13.03
CA ASN A 183 22.35 2.85 11.75
C ASN A 183 22.15 4.21 11.05
N ILE A 184 21.31 5.09 11.61
CA ILE A 184 21.12 6.46 11.12
C ILE A 184 22.06 7.37 11.91
N ASN A 185 23.08 7.91 11.26
CA ASN A 185 24.15 8.70 11.88
C ASN A 185 24.25 10.13 11.33
N GLU A 186 23.42 10.46 10.35
CA GLU A 186 23.37 11.76 9.68
C GLU A 186 21.92 12.28 9.72
N GLU A 187 21.79 13.57 9.44
CA GLU A 187 20.52 14.26 9.35
C GLU A 187 19.91 14.10 7.95
N TYR A 188 18.63 13.75 7.89
CA TYR A 188 17.87 13.68 6.66
C TYR A 188 16.51 14.37 6.78
N ASP A 189 16.14 15.14 5.76
CA ASP A 189 14.91 15.93 5.72
C ASP A 189 14.18 15.82 4.37
N SER A 190 12.86 15.68 4.40
CA SER A 190 12.02 15.77 3.20
C SER A 190 10.59 16.17 3.53
N VAL A 191 9.94 16.84 2.57
CA VAL A 191 8.54 17.26 2.68
C VAL A 191 7.66 16.43 1.74
N TYR A 192 6.49 16.01 2.20
CA TYR A 192 5.57 15.18 1.44
C TYR A 192 4.13 15.71 1.47
N ASP A 193 3.33 15.28 0.51
CA ASP A 193 1.89 15.50 0.51
C ASP A 193 1.21 14.58 1.53
N LEU A 194 0.68 15.17 2.60
CA LEU A 194 0.10 14.41 3.71
C LEU A 194 -1.16 13.66 3.30
N SER A 195 -1.93 14.20 2.35
CA SER A 195 -3.14 13.55 1.86
C SER A 195 -2.82 12.21 1.20
N LYS A 196 -1.70 12.12 0.47
CA LYS A 196 -1.22 10.88 -0.15
C LYS A 196 -0.76 9.86 0.90
N ILE A 197 -0.03 10.29 1.93
CA ILE A 197 0.38 9.41 3.03
C ILE A 197 -0.85 8.84 3.76
N LYS A 198 -1.88 9.66 3.99
CA LYS A 198 -3.15 9.20 4.58
C LYS A 198 -3.83 8.11 3.75
N GLU A 199 -3.79 8.24 2.43
CA GLU A 199 -4.33 7.21 1.53
C GLU A 199 -3.56 5.90 1.62
N MET A 200 -2.22 5.95 1.70
CA MET A 200 -1.35 4.77 1.89
C MET A 200 -1.64 4.06 3.22
N LEU A 201 -1.83 4.82 4.30
CA LEU A 201 -2.12 4.31 5.64
C LEU A 201 -3.54 3.74 5.81
N LYS A 202 -4.38 3.73 4.76
CA LYS A 202 -5.63 2.94 4.75
C LYS A 202 -5.37 1.43 4.63
N ALA A 203 -4.14 1.03 4.30
CA ALA A 203 -3.70 -0.37 4.33
C ALA A 203 -3.30 -0.84 5.75
N ASP A 204 -3.78 -0.18 6.81
CA ASP A 204 -3.36 -0.39 8.21
C ASP A 204 -3.53 -1.81 8.76
N LYS A 205 -4.34 -2.64 8.11
CA LYS A 205 -4.53 -4.05 8.49
C LYS A 205 -3.63 -5.01 7.73
N PHE A 206 -2.80 -4.53 6.80
CA PHE A 206 -1.88 -5.38 6.03
C PHE A 206 -0.76 -5.89 6.91
N ALA A 207 -0.06 -4.99 7.61
CA ALA A 207 0.98 -5.34 8.56
C ALA A 207 0.90 -4.48 9.82
N ARG A 208 1.27 -5.07 10.95
CA ARG A 208 1.33 -4.38 12.26
C ARG A 208 2.44 -3.33 12.30
N GLU A 209 3.54 -3.58 11.61
CA GLU A 209 4.68 -2.69 11.50
C GLU A 209 4.86 -2.28 10.04
N CYS A 210 5.34 -1.06 9.84
CA CYS A 210 5.76 -0.55 8.55
C CYS A 210 7.15 0.09 8.66
N TYR A 211 7.79 0.25 7.52
CA TYR A 211 9.12 0.85 7.38
C TYR A 211 9.01 2.14 6.57
N LEU A 212 9.57 3.22 7.10
CA LEU A 212 9.73 4.49 6.40
C LEU A 212 11.18 4.60 5.93
N SER A 213 11.39 4.68 4.62
CA SER A 213 12.72 4.86 4.03
C SER A 213 12.73 6.12 3.16
N TYR A 214 13.63 7.04 3.47
CA TYR A 214 13.74 8.34 2.82
C TYR A 214 15.14 8.94 3.01
N GLY A 215 15.38 10.12 2.44
CA GLY A 215 16.64 10.87 2.53
C GLY A 215 16.39 12.35 2.22
N ASN A 216 17.44 13.12 1.96
CA ASN A 216 17.32 14.54 1.63
C ASN A 216 16.68 14.74 0.25
N ASP A 217 15.51 15.38 0.18
CA ASP A 217 14.72 15.57 -1.04
C ASP A 217 14.50 14.27 -1.85
N MET A 218 14.36 13.13 -1.16
CA MET A 218 14.15 11.82 -1.76
C MET A 218 12.69 11.37 -1.63
N PRO A 219 12.22 10.44 -2.48
CA PRO A 219 10.91 9.80 -2.26
C PRO A 219 10.81 9.16 -0.88
N LEU A 220 9.60 9.11 -0.33
CA LEU A 220 9.28 8.29 0.84
C LEU A 220 8.83 6.92 0.35
N LEU A 221 9.54 5.86 0.76
CA LEU A 221 9.04 4.49 0.68
C LEU A 221 8.40 4.11 2.02
N LEU A 222 7.09 3.92 2.01
CA LEU A 222 6.32 3.31 3.10
C LEU A 222 6.08 1.85 2.75
N GLU A 223 6.77 0.94 3.44
CA GLU A 223 6.71 -0.50 3.18
C GLU A 223 6.06 -1.24 4.34
N MET A 224 5.01 -2.00 4.06
CA MET A 224 4.36 -2.91 5.00
C MET A 224 4.72 -4.34 4.59
N VAL A 225 5.36 -5.08 5.49
CA VAL A 225 5.79 -6.46 5.24
C VAL A 225 5.35 -7.33 6.41
N ASN A 226 4.84 -8.52 6.13
CA ASN A 226 4.55 -9.49 7.17
C ASN A 226 5.84 -10.17 7.69
N TYR A 227 5.72 -10.96 8.76
CA TYR A 227 6.89 -11.48 9.48
C TYR A 227 7.76 -12.44 8.66
N ASP A 228 7.15 -13.25 7.80
CA ASP A 228 7.84 -14.24 6.95
C ASP A 228 8.17 -13.69 5.55
N GLU A 229 7.93 -12.40 5.32
CA GLU A 229 8.16 -11.69 4.04
C GLU A 229 7.43 -12.31 2.84
N SER A 230 6.37 -13.09 3.08
CA SER A 230 5.51 -13.63 2.02
C SER A 230 4.56 -12.58 1.43
N GLU A 231 4.22 -11.56 2.21
CA GLU A 231 3.34 -10.47 1.82
C GLU A 231 4.07 -9.12 1.95
N LYS A 232 4.11 -8.36 0.84
CA LYS A 232 4.71 -7.04 0.78
C LYS A 232 3.80 -6.04 0.08
N LEU A 233 3.67 -4.86 0.67
CA LEU A 233 2.96 -3.71 0.12
C LEU A 233 3.80 -2.46 0.34
N GLY A 234 4.33 -1.91 -0.75
CA GLY A 234 5.11 -0.68 -0.78
C GLY A 234 4.35 0.45 -1.46
N PHE A 235 4.43 1.63 -0.87
CA PHE A 235 4.03 2.89 -1.48
C PHE A 235 5.24 3.81 -1.55
N MET A 236 5.54 4.32 -2.74
CA MET A 236 6.61 5.29 -2.92
C MET A 236 6.03 6.63 -3.34
N LEU A 237 6.28 7.67 -2.55
CA LEU A 237 5.75 9.01 -2.72
C LEU A 237 6.87 9.99 -3.05
N ALA A 238 6.79 10.66 -4.20
CA ALA A 238 7.76 11.71 -4.53
C ALA A 238 7.68 12.87 -3.52
N PRO A 239 8.83 13.50 -3.19
CA PRO A 239 8.86 14.62 -2.27
C PRO A 239 8.25 15.87 -2.93
N ARG A 240 7.79 16.79 -2.09
CA ARG A 240 7.47 18.16 -2.49
C ARG A 240 8.76 18.98 -2.47
N ILE A 241 9.26 19.33 -3.65
CA ILE A 241 10.37 20.27 -3.77
C ILE A 241 9.78 21.66 -3.56
N GLU A 242 10.15 22.33 -2.46
CA GLU A 242 9.84 23.74 -2.29
C GLU A 242 10.79 24.56 -3.16
N GLU A 243 10.25 25.42 -4.04
CA GLU A 243 11.06 26.45 -4.67
C GLU A 243 11.50 27.43 -3.56
N GLN A 244 12.81 27.60 -3.37
CA GLN A 244 13.40 28.58 -2.47
C GLN A 244 13.02 30.02 -2.85
#